data_AF-A0ABD4E8P6-F1
#
_entry.id   AF-A0ABD4E8P6-F1
#
_cell.length_a   1.000
_cell.length_b   1.000
_cell.length_c   1.000
_cell.angle_alpha   90.00
_cell.angle_beta   90.00
_cell.angle_gamma   90.00
#
_symmetry.space_group_name_H-M   'P 1'
#
loop_
_entity.id
_entity.type
_entity.pdbx_description
1 polymer ?
#
loop_
_entity_poly.entity_id
_entity_poly.type
_entity_poly.pdbx_seq_one_letter_code
_entity_poly.pdbx_strand_id
1 'polypeptide(L)'
;MSGAARQAGGPQIESPFVDMLGVQLVSAKDGNSEILLPLDERHMNTWSIAHGGVTMTLADVALAMAARSLTDDGVGVVTIEMKVNFMQPGRGELRAYGRVMHRSTTMAYCEGEVRDSEGHFVAKALGTFKYMKRLAVGRDIRRQRNRTAPDSHPGPSDA
;
A
#
# COMPACT_ATOMS: atom_id res chain seq x y z
N MET A 1 -4.20 21.85 -16.38
CA MET A 1 -4.02 22.68 -15.17
C MET A 1 -5.07 22.29 -14.15
N SER A 2 -4.64 21.65 -13.05
CA SER A 2 -5.24 21.74 -11.71
C SER A 2 -4.47 20.76 -10.83
N GLY A 3 -3.31 21.18 -10.33
CA GLY A 3 -2.66 20.48 -9.23
C GLY A 3 -3.53 20.70 -8.00
N ALA A 4 -4.28 19.68 -7.59
CA ALA A 4 -5.00 19.72 -6.33
C ALA A 4 -3.95 19.91 -5.22
N ALA A 5 -3.99 21.07 -4.57
CA ALA A 5 -3.14 21.38 -3.44
C ALA A 5 -3.38 20.31 -2.36
N ARG A 6 -2.34 19.54 -2.01
CA ARG A 6 -2.37 18.65 -0.84
C ARG A 6 -2.77 19.50 0.37
N GLN A 7 -3.86 19.15 1.04
CA GLN A 7 -4.16 19.73 2.36
C GLN A 7 -3.02 19.35 3.31
N ALA A 8 -2.24 20.34 3.71
CA ALA A 8 -1.17 20.18 4.68
C ALA A 8 -1.80 19.90 6.06
N GLY A 9 -1.65 18.67 6.56
CA GLY A 9 -2.06 18.28 7.92
C GLY A 9 -2.77 16.94 8.05
N GLY A 10 -3.16 16.29 6.96
CA GLY A 10 -3.75 14.94 7.01
C GLY A 10 -2.72 13.84 7.27
N PRO A 11 -3.13 12.66 7.79
CA PRO A 11 -2.23 11.53 7.99
C PRO A 11 -1.52 11.15 6.67
N GLN A 12 -0.22 10.85 6.74
CA GLN A 12 0.61 10.62 5.55
C GLN A 12 1.12 9.18 5.49
N ILE A 13 1.26 8.66 4.26
CA ILE A 13 1.95 7.41 3.98
C ILE A 13 3.38 7.76 3.53
N GLU A 14 4.38 7.46 4.36
CA GLU A 14 5.79 7.66 3.98
C GLU A 14 6.23 6.60 2.96
N SER A 15 5.99 6.83 1.67
CA SER A 15 6.47 5.95 0.60
C SER A 15 6.57 6.71 -0.73
N PRO A 16 7.78 6.90 -1.30
CA PRO A 16 7.95 7.62 -2.57
C PRO A 16 7.13 7.04 -3.74
N PHE A 17 6.92 5.71 -3.76
CA PHE A 17 6.10 5.07 -4.78
C PHE A 17 4.61 5.39 -4.61
N VAL A 18 4.11 5.39 -3.37
CA VAL A 18 2.72 5.71 -3.06
C VAL A 18 2.46 7.21 -3.29
N ASP A 19 3.42 8.06 -2.91
CA ASP A 19 3.41 9.49 -3.20
C ASP A 19 3.39 9.79 -4.70
N MET A 20 4.19 9.04 -5.47
CA MET A 20 4.20 9.14 -6.93
C MET A 20 2.81 8.87 -7.50
N LEU A 21 2.12 7.81 -7.05
CA LEU A 21 0.75 7.52 -7.48
C LEU A 21 -0.26 8.58 -7.02
N GLY A 22 0.01 9.29 -5.93
CA GLY A 22 -0.91 10.31 -5.40
C GLY A 22 -2.02 9.74 -4.52
N VAL A 23 -1.77 8.57 -3.93
CA VAL A 23 -2.68 7.93 -2.96
C VAL A 23 -2.73 8.79 -1.70
N GLN A 24 -3.93 8.93 -1.13
CA GLN A 24 -4.16 9.68 0.10
C GLN A 24 -4.68 8.75 1.19
N LEU A 25 -4.15 8.90 2.40
CA LEU A 25 -4.66 8.21 3.58
C LEU A 25 -5.86 8.98 4.14
N VAL A 26 -7.02 8.33 4.20
CA VAL A 26 -8.23 8.89 4.81
C VAL A 26 -8.24 8.59 6.30
N SER A 27 -8.06 7.33 6.66
CA SER A 27 -8.03 6.88 8.06
C SER A 27 -7.20 5.61 8.24
N ALA A 28 -6.63 5.42 9.43
CA ALA A 28 -6.02 4.17 9.86
C ALA A 28 -6.10 4.10 11.39
N LYS A 29 -7.02 3.27 11.92
CA LYS A 29 -7.29 3.19 13.34
C LYS A 29 -7.93 1.85 13.70
N ASP A 30 -7.57 1.31 14.88
CA ASP A 30 -8.22 0.16 15.50
C ASP A 30 -8.35 -1.06 14.57
N GLY A 31 -7.30 -1.33 13.77
CA GLY A 31 -7.27 -2.45 12.84
C GLY A 31 -8.02 -2.22 11.54
N ASN A 32 -8.42 -0.99 11.24
CA ASN A 32 -9.12 -0.61 10.02
C ASN A 32 -8.37 0.52 9.31
N SER A 33 -8.52 0.61 8.00
CA SER A 33 -7.98 1.71 7.20
C SER A 33 -8.86 2.03 6.00
N GLU A 34 -8.71 3.26 5.53
CA GLU A 34 -9.26 3.73 4.28
C GLU A 34 -8.23 4.61 3.57
N ILE A 35 -8.02 4.34 2.29
CA ILE A 35 -7.21 5.18 1.39
C ILE A 35 -8.00 5.48 0.12
N LEU A 36 -7.62 6.56 -0.55
CA LEU A 36 -8.25 6.97 -1.80
C LEU A 36 -7.20 7.30 -2.87
N LEU A 37 -7.58 7.11 -4.14
CA LEU A 37 -6.80 7.53 -5.31
C LEU A 37 -7.75 8.05 -6.40
N PRO A 38 -7.73 9.35 -6.69
CA PRO A 38 -8.32 9.88 -7.91
C PRO A 38 -7.49 9.37 -9.09
N LEU A 39 -8.07 8.54 -9.97
CA LEU A 39 -7.34 8.03 -11.13
C LEU A 39 -7.09 9.14 -12.17
N ASP A 40 -6.00 8.98 -12.93
CA ASP A 40 -5.57 9.85 -14.02
C ASP A 40 -4.92 8.98 -15.11
N GLU A 41 -4.47 9.57 -16.22
CA GLU A 41 -3.96 8.84 -17.38
C GLU A 41 -2.80 7.88 -17.05
N ARG A 42 -1.90 8.23 -16.13
CA ARG A 42 -0.74 7.40 -15.75
C ARG A 42 -1.13 6.18 -14.92
N HIS A 43 -2.35 6.12 -14.41
CA HIS A 43 -2.87 4.95 -13.69
C HIS A 43 -3.53 3.91 -14.60
N MET A 44 -3.67 4.18 -15.89
CA MET A 44 -4.46 3.35 -16.81
C MET A 44 -3.67 2.17 -17.38
N ASN A 45 -4.38 1.12 -17.77
CA ASN A 45 -3.87 0.08 -18.66
C ASN A 45 -4.23 0.37 -20.14
N THR A 46 -3.93 -0.58 -21.03
CA THR A 46 -4.21 -0.49 -22.48
C THR A 46 -5.70 -0.42 -22.84
N TRP A 47 -6.60 -0.58 -21.87
CA TRP A 47 -8.05 -0.48 -22.02
C TRP A 47 -8.63 0.80 -21.38
N SER A 48 -7.78 1.75 -20.99
CA SER A 48 -8.19 3.02 -20.38
C SER A 48 -9.02 2.85 -19.10
N ILE A 49 -8.72 1.81 -18.33
CA ILE A 49 -9.22 1.55 -16.97
C ILE A 49 -8.03 1.40 -16.02
N ALA A 50 -8.26 1.43 -14.71
CA ALA A 50 -7.20 1.27 -13.72
C ALA A 50 -6.32 0.05 -14.02
N HIS A 51 -5.00 0.26 -14.05
CA HIS A 51 -4.03 -0.81 -14.19
C HIS A 51 -4.14 -1.79 -13.00
N GLY A 52 -4.09 -3.09 -13.28
CA GLY A 52 -4.22 -4.10 -12.21
C GLY A 52 -3.21 -3.91 -11.09
N GLY A 53 -1.98 -3.50 -11.42
CA GLY A 53 -0.94 -3.12 -10.46
C GLY A 53 -1.29 -1.91 -9.58
N VAL A 54 -2.01 -0.92 -10.08
CA VAL A 54 -2.49 0.23 -9.28
C VAL A 54 -3.54 -0.26 -8.28
N THR A 55 -4.51 -1.05 -8.72
CA THR A 55 -5.52 -1.64 -7.84
C THR A 55 -4.90 -2.56 -6.77
N MET A 56 -3.91 -3.38 -7.14
CA MET A 56 -3.18 -4.20 -6.16
C MET A 56 -2.37 -3.35 -5.17
N THR A 57 -1.76 -2.26 -5.64
CA THR A 57 -1.05 -1.32 -4.75
C THR A 57 -2.00 -0.70 -3.73
N LEU A 58 -3.20 -0.28 -4.16
CA LEU A 58 -4.20 0.27 -3.25
C LEU A 58 -4.63 -0.76 -2.21
N ALA A 59 -4.89 -1.99 -2.64
CA ALA A 59 -5.22 -3.07 -1.71
C ALA A 59 -4.09 -3.29 -0.69
N ASP A 60 -2.84 -3.48 -1.14
CA ASP A 60 -1.68 -3.71 -0.28
C ASP A 60 -1.51 -2.58 0.76
N VAL A 61 -1.54 -1.33 0.31
CA VAL A 61 -1.39 -0.16 1.17
C VAL A 61 -2.52 -0.10 2.21
N ALA A 62 -3.77 -0.36 1.81
CA ALA A 62 -4.89 -0.36 2.74
C ALA A 62 -4.70 -1.45 3.82
N LEU A 63 -4.42 -2.69 3.42
CA LEU A 63 -4.16 -3.78 4.36
C LEU A 63 -2.98 -3.48 5.30
N ALA A 64 -1.88 -2.94 4.77
CA ALA A 64 -0.71 -2.56 5.54
C ALA A 64 -1.03 -1.45 6.56
N MET A 65 -1.82 -0.44 6.17
CA MET A 65 -2.23 0.63 7.10
C MET A 65 -3.16 0.11 8.19
N ALA A 66 -4.05 -0.83 7.87
CA ALA A 66 -4.91 -1.48 8.85
C ALA A 66 -4.07 -2.25 9.88
N ALA A 67 -3.08 -3.03 9.43
CA ALA A 67 -2.15 -3.74 10.33
C ALA A 67 -1.34 -2.77 11.21
N ARG A 68 -0.74 -1.72 10.62
CA ARG A 68 0.05 -0.72 11.35
C ARG A 68 -0.77 0.06 12.39
N SER A 69 -2.08 0.21 12.18
CA SER A 69 -2.94 0.91 13.14
C SER A 69 -3.09 0.21 14.50
N LEU A 70 -2.59 -1.03 14.63
CA LEU A 70 -2.59 -1.82 15.86
C LEU A 70 -1.20 -1.87 16.54
N THR A 71 -0.25 -1.05 16.09
CA THR A 71 1.12 -1.04 16.62
C THR A 71 1.57 0.36 17.02
N ASP A 72 2.48 0.43 17.99
CA ASP A 72 3.14 1.68 18.37
C ASP A 72 4.04 2.22 17.26
N ASP A 73 4.40 3.50 17.39
CA ASP A 73 5.32 4.16 16.49
C ASP A 73 6.66 3.41 16.34
N GLY A 74 7.20 3.38 15.13
CA GLY A 74 8.47 2.71 14.81
C GLY A 74 8.35 1.22 14.46
N VAL A 75 7.16 0.63 14.54
CA VAL A 75 6.87 -0.70 13.97
C VAL A 75 6.31 -0.53 12.56
N GLY A 76 6.98 -1.15 11.59
CA GLY A 76 6.52 -1.27 10.21
C GLY A 76 5.90 -2.64 9.95
N VAL A 77 5.34 -2.78 8.76
CA VAL A 77 4.91 -4.08 8.22
C VAL A 77 5.54 -4.31 6.87
N VAL A 78 5.77 -5.58 6.55
CA VAL A 78 6.12 -6.03 5.21
C VAL A 78 5.13 -7.08 4.76
N THR A 79 4.71 -7.01 3.50
CA THR A 79 3.82 -7.99 2.89
C THR A 79 4.57 -9.31 2.71
N ILE A 80 4.00 -10.40 3.23
CA ILE A 80 4.51 -11.77 3.05
C ILE A 80 3.84 -12.40 1.83
N GLU A 81 2.52 -12.28 1.76
CA GLU A 81 1.72 -12.65 0.59
C GLU A 81 0.48 -11.77 0.51
N MET A 82 -0.06 -11.65 -0.70
CA MET A 82 -1.37 -11.07 -0.93
C MET A 82 -2.02 -11.74 -2.14
N LYS A 83 -3.31 -12.05 -2.02
CA LYS A 83 -4.17 -12.50 -3.11
C LYS A 83 -5.23 -11.44 -3.40
N VAL A 84 -5.32 -11.00 -4.66
CA VAL A 84 -6.36 -10.07 -5.12
C VAL A 84 -7.24 -10.76 -6.17
N ASN A 85 -8.55 -10.67 -5.99
CA ASN A 85 -9.54 -11.02 -7.01
C ASN A 85 -10.09 -9.74 -7.63
N PHE A 86 -10.01 -9.62 -8.96
CA PHE A 86 -10.64 -8.52 -9.69
C PHE A 86 -12.05 -8.93 -10.11
N MET A 87 -13.04 -8.10 -9.76
CA MET A 87 -14.46 -8.38 -10.04
C MET A 87 -15.01 -7.42 -11.08
N GLN A 88 -14.60 -6.14 -11.04
CA GLN A 88 -15.03 -5.11 -11.98
C GLN A 88 -13.86 -4.17 -12.34
N PRO A 89 -13.90 -3.50 -13.51
CA PRO A 89 -12.90 -2.50 -13.86
C PRO A 89 -12.95 -1.29 -12.92
N GLY A 90 -11.77 -0.82 -12.45
CA GLY A 90 -11.69 0.41 -11.68
C GLY A 90 -11.75 1.65 -12.57
N ARG A 91 -12.61 2.61 -12.22
CA ARG A 91 -12.79 3.90 -12.91
C ARG A 91 -12.96 5.04 -11.91
N GLY A 92 -12.70 6.26 -12.36
CA GLY A 92 -12.89 7.46 -11.53
C GLY A 92 -11.99 7.47 -10.30
N GLU A 93 -12.54 7.83 -9.14
CA GLU A 93 -11.85 7.68 -7.86
C GLU A 93 -11.98 6.23 -7.36
N LEU A 94 -10.86 5.65 -6.91
CA LEU A 94 -10.87 4.37 -6.21
C LEU A 94 -10.67 4.59 -4.71
N ARG A 95 -11.48 3.90 -3.90
CA ARG A 95 -11.31 3.79 -2.45
C ARG A 95 -10.96 2.36 -2.08
N ALA A 96 -9.94 2.20 -1.24
CA ALA A 96 -9.57 0.90 -0.72
C ALA A 96 -9.70 0.87 0.80
N TYR A 97 -10.33 -0.18 1.29
CA TYR A 97 -10.62 -0.40 2.70
C TYR A 97 -9.84 -1.62 3.16
N GLY A 98 -9.12 -1.50 4.27
CA GLY A 98 -8.39 -2.60 4.89
C GLY A 98 -8.90 -2.89 6.29
N ARG A 99 -8.90 -4.18 6.67
CA ARG A 99 -9.28 -4.63 8.00
C ARG A 99 -8.43 -5.80 8.46
N VAL A 100 -7.95 -5.73 9.70
CA VAL A 100 -7.26 -6.84 10.37
C VAL A 100 -8.31 -7.86 10.81
N MET A 101 -8.19 -9.09 10.31
CA MET A 101 -9.01 -10.24 10.71
C MET A 101 -8.46 -10.88 11.99
N HIS A 102 -7.14 -11.03 12.03
CA HIS A 102 -6.43 -11.65 13.13
C HIS A 102 -5.01 -11.07 13.22
N ARG A 103 -4.46 -11.03 14.43
CA ARG A 103 -3.05 -10.69 14.66
C ARG A 103 -2.41 -11.64 15.66
N SER A 104 -1.16 -11.97 15.41
CA SER A 104 -0.26 -12.58 16.38
C SER A 104 0.77 -11.56 16.85
N THR A 105 1.77 -12.00 17.62
CA THR A 105 2.91 -11.16 18.01
C THR A 105 3.73 -10.69 16.81
N THR A 106 3.80 -11.47 15.74
CA THR A 106 4.71 -11.23 14.60
C THR A 106 4.00 -11.04 13.27
N MET A 107 2.71 -11.37 13.18
CA MET A 107 1.96 -11.35 11.92
C MET A 107 0.60 -10.66 12.06
N ALA A 108 0.10 -10.12 10.95
CA ALA A 108 -1.27 -9.66 10.77
C ALA A 108 -1.87 -10.33 9.54
N TYR A 109 -3.11 -10.80 9.68
CA TYR A 109 -3.91 -11.36 8.60
C TYR A 109 -5.03 -10.38 8.31
N CYS A 110 -5.04 -9.84 7.10
CA CYS A 110 -5.90 -8.74 6.73
C CYS A 110 -6.77 -9.11 5.53
N GLU A 111 -7.95 -8.50 5.47
CA GLU A 111 -8.78 -8.49 4.28
C GLU A 111 -9.12 -7.06 3.88
N GLY A 112 -9.50 -6.88 2.62
CA GLY A 112 -9.85 -5.57 2.13
C GLY A 112 -10.58 -5.62 0.81
N GLU A 113 -11.10 -4.47 0.41
CA GLU A 113 -11.82 -4.30 -0.84
C GLU A 113 -11.48 -2.96 -1.47
N VAL A 114 -11.56 -2.91 -2.80
CA VAL A 114 -11.44 -1.70 -3.59
C VAL A 114 -12.78 -1.43 -4.26
N ARG A 115 -13.25 -0.19 -4.15
CA ARG A 115 -14.49 0.28 -4.77
C ARG A 115 -14.25 1.53 -5.60
N ASP A 116 -15.09 1.76 -6.60
CA ASP A 116 -15.11 3.02 -7.32
C ASP A 116 -16.05 4.05 -6.65
N SER A 117 -16.13 5.25 -7.23
CA SER A 117 -16.99 6.34 -6.76
C SER A 117 -18.49 6.03 -6.79
N GLU A 118 -18.93 5.04 -7.57
CA GLU A 118 -20.32 4.60 -7.66
C GLU A 118 -20.61 3.45 -6.67
N GLY A 119 -19.60 3.00 -5.91
CA GLY A 119 -19.70 1.93 -4.92
C GLY A 119 -19.55 0.53 -5.51
N HIS A 120 -19.24 0.41 -6.80
CA HIS A 120 -19.01 -0.87 -7.48
C HIS A 120 -17.82 -1.61 -6.88
N PHE A 121 -17.92 -2.94 -6.86
CA PHE A 121 -16.93 -3.79 -6.24
C PHE A 121 -15.81 -4.13 -7.24
N VAL A 122 -14.72 -3.36 -7.19
CA VAL A 122 -13.60 -3.47 -8.14
C VAL A 122 -12.75 -4.69 -7.81
N ALA A 123 -12.36 -4.87 -6.54
CA ALA A 123 -11.53 -5.99 -6.14
C ALA A 123 -11.70 -6.38 -4.66
N LYS A 124 -11.41 -7.65 -4.34
CA LYS A 124 -11.26 -8.17 -2.96
C LYS A 124 -9.82 -8.61 -2.75
N ALA A 125 -9.24 -8.29 -1.60
CA ALA A 125 -7.90 -8.70 -1.22
C ALA A 125 -7.89 -9.46 0.11
N LEU A 126 -6.98 -10.42 0.20
CA LEU A 126 -6.53 -11.06 1.43
C LEU A 126 -5.01 -10.96 1.46
N GLY A 127 -4.42 -10.68 2.61
CA GLY A 127 -2.97 -10.60 2.72
C GLY A 127 -2.46 -10.86 4.11
N THR A 128 -1.22 -11.35 4.15
CA THR A 128 -0.47 -11.63 5.37
C THR A 128 0.72 -10.69 5.47
N PHE A 129 0.88 -10.05 6.62
CA PHE A 129 1.92 -9.06 6.87
C PHE A 129 2.75 -9.46 8.08
N LYS A 130 4.06 -9.23 8.02
CA LYS A 130 4.96 -9.42 9.15
C LYS A 130 5.26 -8.08 9.81
N TYR A 131 5.07 -7.99 11.12
CA TYR A 131 5.52 -6.86 11.91
C TYR A 131 7.04 -6.88 12.03
N MET A 132 7.65 -5.75 11.72
CA MET A 132 9.10 -5.57 11.74
C MET A 132 9.38 -4.27 12.48
N LYS A 133 10.32 -4.29 13.43
CA LYS A 133 10.90 -3.03 13.91
C LYS A 133 11.53 -2.35 12.71
N ARG A 134 11.24 -1.06 12.49
CA ARG A 134 11.88 -0.29 11.42
C ARG A 134 13.39 -0.36 11.68
N LEU A 135 14.09 -1.22 10.94
CA LEU A 135 15.55 -1.22 10.97
C LEU A 135 15.96 0.17 10.50
N ALA A 136 16.89 0.81 11.20
CA ALA A 136 17.50 2.06 10.78
C ALA A 136 18.40 1.85 9.54
N VAL A 137 17.91 1.12 8.53
CA VAL A 137 18.56 1.02 7.23
C VAL A 137 18.27 2.34 6.53
N GLY A 138 19.34 3.11 6.40
CA GLY A 138 19.34 4.54 6.19
C GLY A 138 18.39 5.05 5.12
N ARG A 139 17.86 6.26 5.39
CA ARG A 139 17.22 7.16 4.42
C ARG A 139 18.15 7.63 3.29
N ASP A 140 19.34 7.07 3.18
CA ASP A 140 20.05 7.14 1.93
C ASP A 140 19.28 6.23 0.96
N ILE A 141 18.63 6.81 -0.04
CA ILE A 141 18.50 6.12 -1.34
C ILE A 141 19.94 5.95 -1.85
N ARG A 142 20.74 5.08 -1.19
CA ARG A 142 21.92 4.51 -1.82
C ARG A 142 21.32 3.85 -3.04
N ARG A 143 21.75 4.29 -4.23
CA ARG A 143 21.54 3.56 -5.50
C ARG A 143 21.36 2.10 -5.12
N GLN A 144 20.14 1.58 -5.29
CA GLN A 144 19.81 0.21 -4.92
C GLN A 144 20.99 -0.64 -5.37
N ARG A 145 21.71 -1.26 -4.43
CA ARG A 145 22.97 -1.92 -4.75
C ARG A 145 22.64 -2.92 -5.85
N ASN A 146 23.04 -2.63 -7.08
CA ASN A 146 22.95 -3.62 -8.14
C ASN A 146 23.81 -4.78 -7.63
N ARG A 147 23.23 -5.97 -7.47
CA ARG A 147 23.94 -7.19 -7.04
C ARG A 147 25.14 -7.52 -7.96
N THR A 148 25.21 -6.90 -9.12
CA THR A 148 26.31 -6.97 -10.09
C THR A 148 27.40 -5.92 -9.87
N ALA A 149 27.26 -5.03 -8.88
CA ALA A 149 28.29 -4.08 -8.52
C ALA A 149 29.42 -4.79 -7.75
N PRO A 150 30.69 -4.56 -8.09
CA PRO A 150 31.84 -5.31 -7.54
C PRO A 150 31.98 -5.23 -6.00
N ASP A 151 31.29 -4.30 -5.35
CA ASP A 151 31.43 -4.00 -3.93
C ASP A 151 30.25 -4.52 -3.07
N SER A 152 29.42 -5.40 -3.62
CA SER A 152 28.24 -5.92 -2.89
C SER A 152 28.63 -7.05 -1.93
N HIS A 153 28.45 -6.81 -0.62
CA HIS A 153 28.42 -7.88 0.39
C HIS A 153 27.04 -8.54 0.46
N PRO A 154 26.96 -9.86 0.74
CA PRO A 154 25.69 -10.57 0.92
C PRO A 154 24.87 -9.94 2.04
N GLY A 155 23.55 -9.83 1.81
CA GLY A 155 22.62 -9.30 2.79
C GLY A 155 22.37 -10.29 3.93
N PRO A 156 21.78 -9.84 5.05
CA PRO A 156 21.44 -10.72 6.17
C PRO A 156 20.41 -11.82 5.83
N SER A 157 19.79 -11.77 4.64
CA SER A 157 18.89 -12.79 4.11
C SER A 157 19.57 -13.81 3.17
N ASP A 158 20.87 -13.64 2.91
CA ASP A 158 21.64 -14.44 1.93
C ASP A 158 22.50 -15.53 2.60
N ALA A 159 22.21 -15.86 3.87
CA ALA A 159 22.85 -16.91 4.67
C ALA A 159 21.84 -18.00 5.09
#